data_AF-A0A2L2TS56-F1
#
_entry.id   AF-A0A2L2TS56-F1
#
_cell.length_a   1.000
_cell.length_b   1.000
_cell.length_c   1.000
_cell.angle_alpha   90.00
_cell.angle_beta   90.00
_cell.angle_gamma   90.00
#
_symmetry.space_group_name_H-M   'P 1'
#
loop_
_entity.id
_entity.type
_entity.pdbx_description
1 polymer ?
#
loop_
_entity_poly.entity_id
_entity_poly.type
_entity_poly.pdbx_seq_one_letter_code
_entity_poly.pdbx_strand_id
1 'polypeptide(L)'
;MADITSLEIHVPDSLLEEVKIKLKYTRLDNGMADVEWNDLEIGHSSFKELVEYWRDEYNRRKYEKFLNTFSHFKIPIQVDGFESLDIHFIHHRASREDAITLLFLHGWPGSFLEATKILPLLTEPAKD
;
A
#
# COMPACT_ATOMS: atom_id res chain seq x y z
N MET A 1 20.88 -4.85 -20.08
CA MET A 1 20.41 -4.60 -18.70
C MET A 1 18.91 -4.35 -18.79
N ALA A 2 18.10 -4.85 -17.86
CA ALA A 2 16.67 -4.58 -17.90
C ALA A 2 16.42 -3.07 -17.70
N ASP A 3 15.53 -2.50 -18.50
CA ASP A 3 15.26 -1.06 -18.47
C ASP A 3 14.38 -0.71 -17.27
N ILE A 4 14.93 0.07 -16.35
CA ILE A 4 14.20 0.61 -15.21
C ILE A 4 13.34 1.78 -15.69
N THR A 5 12.06 1.74 -15.41
CA THR A 5 11.10 2.79 -15.78
C THR A 5 10.51 3.46 -14.54
N SER A 6 10.31 4.77 -14.62
CA SER A 6 9.60 5.52 -13.57
C SER A 6 8.11 5.18 -13.61
N LEU A 7 7.47 5.15 -12.44
CA LEU A 7 6.05 4.88 -12.27
C LEU A 7 5.40 6.00 -11.47
N GLU A 8 4.20 6.41 -11.87
CA GLU A 8 3.30 7.20 -11.03
C GLU A 8 2.09 6.33 -10.70
N ILE A 9 1.69 6.28 -9.42
CA ILE A 9 0.48 5.57 -9.01
C ILE A 9 -0.72 6.40 -9.41
N HIS A 10 -1.54 5.84 -10.29
CA HIS A 10 -2.82 6.43 -10.69
C HIS A 10 -3.90 5.36 -10.75
N VAL A 11 -4.91 5.50 -9.92
CA VAL A 11 -6.12 4.68 -9.92
C VAL A 11 -7.20 5.42 -10.72
N PRO A 12 -7.72 4.86 -11.83
CA PRO A 12 -8.81 5.45 -12.59
C PRO A 12 -10.04 5.80 -11.74
N ASP A 13 -10.67 6.95 -12.02
CA ASP A 13 -11.91 7.37 -11.33
C ASP A 13 -13.01 6.30 -11.42
N SER A 14 -13.10 5.59 -12.54
CA SER A 14 -14.06 4.49 -12.73
C SER A 14 -13.93 3.39 -11.69
N LEU A 15 -12.70 3.02 -11.31
CA LEU A 15 -12.46 2.04 -10.24
C LEU A 15 -12.82 2.60 -8.87
N LEU A 16 -12.57 3.90 -8.64
CA LEU A 16 -12.96 4.53 -7.37
C LEU A 16 -14.49 4.56 -7.20
N GLU A 17 -15.22 4.86 -8.28
CA GLU A 17 -16.69 4.82 -8.29
C GLU A 17 -17.22 3.39 -8.15
N GLU A 18 -16.58 2.41 -8.80
CA GLU A 18 -16.93 1.00 -8.63
C GLU A 18 -16.80 0.55 -7.17
N VAL A 19 -15.72 0.95 -6.49
CA VAL A 19 -15.51 0.66 -5.07
C VAL A 19 -16.60 1.31 -4.20
N LYS A 20 -16.97 2.56 -4.46
CA LYS A 20 -18.07 3.22 -3.74
C LYS A 20 -19.40 2.50 -3.91
N ILE A 21 -19.70 2.06 -5.14
CA ILE A 21 -20.91 1.28 -5.44
C ILE A 21 -20.89 -0.04 -4.65
N LYS A 22 -19.76 -0.77 -4.67
CA LYS A 22 -19.61 -2.02 -3.92
C LYS A 22 -19.81 -1.81 -2.42
N LEU A 23 -19.20 -0.78 -1.84
CA LEU A 23 -19.38 -0.45 -0.42
C LEU A 23 -20.83 -0.07 -0.10
N LYS A 24 -21.51 0.71 -0.96
CA LYS A 24 -22.91 1.09 -0.79
C LYS A 24 -23.87 -0.10 -0.79
N TYR A 25 -23.61 -1.11 -1.61
CA TYR A 25 -24.47 -2.30 -1.73
C TYR A 25 -23.96 -3.51 -0.95
N THR A 26 -22.92 -3.34 -0.12
CA THR A 26 -22.45 -4.39 0.77
C THR A 26 -23.56 -4.74 1.75
N ARG A 27 -23.89 -6.03 1.84
CA ARG A 27 -24.87 -6.55 2.81
C ARG A 27 -24.13 -6.89 4.09
N LEU A 28 -24.40 -6.13 5.14
CA LEU A 28 -23.95 -6.44 6.49
C LEU A 28 -25.09 -7.19 7.20
N ASP A 29 -24.73 -8.21 7.98
CA ASP A 29 -25.71 -8.92 8.78
C ASP A 29 -26.15 -8.03 9.95
N ASN A 30 -27.45 -7.73 10.00
CA ASN A 30 -28.06 -6.89 11.03
C ASN A 30 -28.56 -7.71 12.24
N GLY A 31 -28.39 -9.04 12.25
CA GLY A 31 -29.04 -9.96 13.18
C GLY A 31 -28.12 -10.78 14.09
N MET A 32 -26.80 -10.68 13.95
CA MET A 32 -25.88 -11.38 14.86
C MET A 32 -25.71 -10.62 16.18
N ALA A 33 -25.48 -11.36 17.26
CA ALA A 33 -25.04 -10.75 18.52
C ALA A 33 -23.71 -10.02 18.25
N ASP A 34 -23.63 -8.74 18.62
CA ASP A 34 -22.40 -7.97 18.44
C ASP A 34 -21.34 -8.55 19.37
N VAL A 35 -20.34 -9.20 18.78
CA VAL A 35 -19.13 -9.65 19.46
C VAL A 35 -18.12 -8.52 19.39
N GLU A 36 -17.37 -8.30 20.46
CA GLU A 36 -16.21 -7.42 20.36
C GLU A 36 -15.18 -8.05 19.43
N TRP A 37 -14.51 -7.20 18.63
CA TRP A 37 -13.42 -7.66 17.78
C TRP A 37 -12.34 -8.32 18.65
N ASN A 38 -12.06 -9.58 18.37
CA ASN A 38 -11.06 -10.39 19.04
C ASN A 38 -10.26 -11.23 18.04
N ASP A 39 -9.42 -12.14 18.55
CA ASP A 39 -8.53 -12.96 17.72
C ASP A 39 -9.26 -13.95 16.80
N LEU A 40 -10.54 -14.25 17.05
CA LEU A 40 -11.33 -15.24 16.32
C LEU A 40 -12.38 -14.61 15.39
N GLU A 41 -12.90 -13.44 15.76
CA GLU A 41 -14.04 -12.82 15.08
C GLU A 41 -13.85 -11.30 14.92
N ILE A 42 -14.29 -10.78 13.77
CA ILE A 42 -14.38 -9.34 13.53
C ILE A 42 -15.69 -8.84 14.14
N GLY A 43 -15.60 -7.84 15.03
CA GLY A 43 -16.80 -7.26 15.64
C GLY A 43 -17.71 -6.59 14.61
N HIS A 44 -19.01 -6.84 14.72
CA HIS A 44 -19.98 -6.41 13.71
C HIS A 44 -20.08 -4.89 13.64
N SER A 45 -20.15 -4.24 14.79
CA SER A 45 -20.13 -2.77 14.90
C SER A 45 -18.85 -2.19 14.28
N SER A 46 -17.67 -2.69 14.64
CA SER A 46 -16.40 -2.22 14.09
C SER A 46 -16.29 -2.42 12.58
N PHE A 47 -16.77 -3.55 12.04
CA PHE A 47 -16.76 -3.78 10.59
C PHE A 47 -17.71 -2.84 9.86
N LYS A 48 -18.90 -2.59 10.42
CA LYS A 48 -19.85 -1.64 9.87
C LYS A 48 -19.25 -0.23 9.83
N GLU A 49 -18.65 0.23 10.92
CA GLU A 49 -17.96 1.52 11.00
C GLU A 49 -16.84 1.62 9.96
N LEU A 50 -16.06 0.55 9.76
CA LEU A 50 -15.00 0.51 8.75
C LEU A 50 -15.57 0.66 7.33
N VAL A 51 -16.67 -0.03 7.01
CA VAL A 51 -17.35 0.06 5.70
C VAL A 51 -17.91 1.48 5.48
N GLU A 52 -18.53 2.06 6.50
CA GLU A 52 -19.07 3.43 6.45
C GLU A 52 -17.94 4.46 6.23
N TYR A 53 -16.86 4.37 7.00
CA TYR A 53 -15.67 5.22 6.83
C TYR A 53 -15.06 5.09 5.43
N TRP A 54 -14.91 3.87 4.91
CA TRP A 54 -14.36 3.63 3.57
C TRP A 54 -15.24 4.18 2.44
N ARG A 55 -16.55 4.23 2.65
CA ARG A 55 -17.54 4.73 1.69
C ARG A 55 -17.59 6.25 1.69
N ASP A 56 -17.65 6.86 2.87
CA ASP A 56 -18.07 8.25 3.02
C ASP A 56 -16.90 9.20 3.35
N GLU A 57 -15.87 8.73 4.05
CA GLU A 57 -14.81 9.59 4.60
C GLU A 57 -13.42 9.34 4.00
N TYR A 58 -13.13 8.11 3.57
CA TYR A 58 -11.81 7.73 3.11
C TYR A 58 -11.46 8.37 1.75
N ASN A 59 -10.63 9.42 1.80
CA ASN A 59 -10.17 10.14 0.62
C ASN A 59 -9.02 9.41 -0.08
N ARG A 60 -9.36 8.56 -1.06
CA ARG A 60 -8.39 7.80 -1.87
C ARG A 60 -7.43 8.68 -2.66
N ARG A 61 -7.87 9.85 -3.15
CA ARG A 61 -7.01 10.80 -3.89
C ARG A 61 -5.98 11.45 -2.97
N LYS A 62 -6.31 11.70 -1.70
CA LYS A 62 -5.32 12.15 -0.70
C LYS A 62 -4.24 11.09 -0.51
N TYR A 63 -4.62 9.82 -0.42
CA TYR A 63 -3.66 8.73 -0.22
C TYR A 63 -2.81 8.47 -1.47
N GLU A 64 -3.39 8.51 -2.66
CA GLU A 64 -2.65 8.41 -3.93
C GLU A 64 -1.57 9.51 -4.05
N LYS A 65 -1.92 10.76 -3.73
CA LYS A 65 -0.95 11.87 -3.66
C LYS A 65 0.17 11.61 -2.65
N PHE A 66 -0.17 11.07 -1.48
CA PHE A 66 0.83 10.69 -0.48
C PHE A 66 1.75 9.58 -1.00
N LEU A 67 1.22 8.55 -1.65
CA LEU A 67 2.03 7.48 -2.24
C LEU A 67 3.00 8.04 -3.28
N ASN A 68 2.54 8.93 -4.16
CA ASN A 68 3.40 9.57 -5.17
C ASN A 68 4.43 10.57 -4.60
N THR A 69 4.55 10.71 -3.27
CA THR A 69 5.71 11.39 -2.67
C THR A 69 6.97 10.52 -2.66
N PHE A 70 6.83 9.21 -2.84
CA PHE A 70 7.94 8.28 -2.98
C PHE A 70 8.36 8.13 -4.45
N SER A 71 9.62 7.76 -4.69
CA SER A 71 10.12 7.48 -6.04
C SER A 71 9.83 6.03 -6.42
N HIS A 72 8.83 5.81 -7.27
CA HIS A 72 8.42 4.48 -7.72
C HIS A 72 9.05 4.12 -9.06
N PHE A 73 9.43 2.84 -9.18
CA PHE A 73 10.03 2.29 -10.38
C PHE A 73 9.46 0.91 -10.70
N LYS A 74 9.59 0.51 -11.96
CA LYS A 74 9.37 -0.85 -12.43
C LYS A 74 10.58 -1.37 -13.20
N ILE A 75 10.85 -2.65 -13.06
CA ILE A 75 11.87 -3.37 -13.82
C ILE A 75 11.35 -4.75 -14.24
N PRO A 76 11.51 -5.14 -15.52
CA PRO A 76 11.21 -6.50 -15.94
C PRO A 76 12.32 -7.45 -15.46
N ILE A 77 11.95 -8.49 -14.73
CA ILE A 77 12.85 -9.55 -14.26
C ILE A 77 12.45 -10.86 -14.93
N GLN A 78 13.37 -11.43 -15.71
CA GLN A 78 13.21 -12.76 -16.27
C GLN A 78 13.58 -13.81 -15.22
N VAL A 79 12.66 -14.76 -14.98
CA VAL A 79 12.89 -15.93 -14.12
C VAL A 79 12.71 -17.18 -14.96
N ASP A 80 13.59 -18.15 -14.81
CA ASP A 80 13.52 -19.40 -15.57
C ASP A 80 12.20 -20.13 -15.29
N GLY A 81 11.49 -20.50 -16.36
CA GLY A 81 10.19 -21.17 -16.28
C GLY A 81 8.98 -20.27 -16.05
N PHE A 82 9.17 -18.95 -16.00
CA PHE A 82 8.09 -17.97 -15.86
C PHE A 82 8.12 -16.93 -16.98
N GLU A 83 6.96 -16.31 -17.22
CA GLU A 83 6.92 -15.06 -17.99
C GLU A 83 7.70 -13.97 -17.25
N SER A 84 8.18 -12.96 -17.99
CA SER A 84 8.87 -11.82 -17.37
C SER A 84 7.96 -11.14 -16.35
N LEU A 85 8.49 -10.93 -15.15
CA LEU A 85 7.76 -10.31 -14.04
C LEU A 85 8.10 -8.82 -13.99
N ASP A 86 7.09 -7.97 -14.08
CA ASP A 86 7.26 -6.53 -13.84
C ASP A 86 7.29 -6.25 -12.34
N ILE A 87 8.48 -6.13 -11.79
CA ILE A 87 8.68 -5.90 -10.37
C ILE A 87 8.59 -4.40 -10.07
N HIS A 88 7.61 -4.02 -9.25
CA HIS A 88 7.52 -2.68 -8.66
C HIS A 88 8.45 -2.57 -7.44
N PHE A 89 9.13 -1.44 -7.31
CA PHE A 89 9.87 -1.07 -6.11
C PHE A 89 9.84 0.44 -5.88
N ILE A 90 10.14 0.86 -4.64
CA ILE A 90 10.54 2.23 -4.35
C ILE A 90 12.05 2.26 -4.09
N HIS A 91 12.72 3.35 -4.47
CA HIS A 91 14.15 3.47 -4.25
C HIS A 91 14.52 4.91 -3.87
N HIS A 92 15.21 5.03 -2.74
CA HIS A 92 15.69 6.31 -2.22
C HIS A 92 17.17 6.17 -1.85
N ARG A 93 17.97 7.14 -2.27
CA ARG A 93 19.39 7.20 -1.93
C ARG A 93 19.55 7.95 -0.61
N ALA A 94 20.42 7.44 0.25
CA ALA A 94 20.84 8.20 1.41
C ALA A 94 21.65 9.44 1.00
N SER A 95 21.66 10.46 1.86
CA SER A 95 22.44 11.68 1.64
C SER A 95 23.96 11.48 1.78
N ARG A 96 24.38 10.34 2.36
CA ARG A 96 25.77 9.98 2.60
C ARG A 96 26.32 9.13 1.45
N GLU A 97 27.55 9.42 0.99
CA GLU A 97 28.16 8.75 -0.17
C GLU A 97 28.60 7.30 0.09
N ASP A 98 28.90 6.95 1.35
CA ASP A 98 29.31 5.62 1.81
C ASP A 98 28.14 4.80 2.35
N ALA A 99 26.90 5.16 2.00
CA ALA A 99 25.72 4.46 2.47
C ALA A 99 25.67 3.01 1.96
N ILE A 100 25.36 2.10 2.88
CA ILE A 100 25.21 0.68 2.57
C ILE A 100 23.86 0.47 1.87
N THR A 101 23.86 -0.28 0.77
CA THR A 101 22.60 -0.67 0.11
C THR A 101 21.82 -1.63 0.99
N LEU A 102 20.56 -1.27 1.27
CA LEU A 102 19.61 -2.11 2.00
C LEU A 102 18.46 -2.50 1.07
N LEU A 103 18.19 -3.80 0.96
CA LEU A 103 16.98 -4.32 0.34
C LEU A 103 15.95 -4.63 1.43
N PHE A 104 14.82 -3.92 1.43
CA PHE A 104 13.70 -4.21 2.31
C PHE A 104 12.66 -5.07 1.58
N LEU A 105 12.28 -6.20 2.18
CA LEU A 105 11.26 -7.11 1.67
C LEU A 105 10.10 -7.13 2.68
N HIS A 106 8.91 -6.73 2.23
CA HIS A 106 7.72 -6.77 3.08
C HIS A 106 7.14 -8.19 3.16
N GLY A 107 6.33 -8.42 4.19
CA GLY A 107 5.59 -9.67 4.38
C GLY A 107 4.15 -9.61 3.88
N TRP A 108 3.36 -10.61 4.30
CA TRP A 108 1.90 -10.63 4.18
C TRP A 108 1.28 -10.38 5.58
N PRO A 109 0.18 -9.61 5.71
CA PRO A 109 -0.63 -8.94 4.67
C PRO A 109 -0.13 -7.52 4.30
N GLY A 110 1.18 -7.29 4.47
CA GLY A 110 1.84 -6.01 4.28
C GLY A 110 2.08 -5.59 2.82
N SER A 111 2.76 -4.45 2.67
CA SER A 111 3.25 -3.94 1.39
C SER A 111 4.49 -3.06 1.60
N PHE A 112 5.04 -2.51 0.52
CA PHE A 112 6.16 -1.54 0.56
C PHE A 112 5.92 -0.35 1.50
N LEU A 113 4.66 -0.06 1.85
CA LEU A 113 4.27 0.97 2.81
C LEU A 113 4.85 0.76 4.21
N GLU A 114 5.25 -0.45 4.57
CA GLU A 114 5.91 -0.70 5.86
C GLU A 114 7.27 -0.01 5.92
N ALA A 115 8.01 -0.01 4.80
CA ALA A 115 9.32 0.62 4.70
C ALA A 115 9.25 2.15 4.75
N THR A 116 8.15 2.75 4.27
CA THR A 116 8.04 4.21 4.18
C THR A 116 8.07 4.91 5.53
N LYS A 117 7.70 4.21 6.61
CA LYS A 117 7.74 4.72 7.99
C LYS A 117 9.16 4.91 8.53
N ILE A 118 10.11 4.07 8.08
CA ILE A 118 11.52 4.11 8.52
C ILE A 118 12.44 4.77 7.50
N LEU A 119 11.96 4.98 6.27
CA LEU A 119 12.74 5.48 5.15
C LEU A 119 13.52 6.77 5.48
N PRO A 120 12.91 7.83 6.09
CA PRO A 120 13.67 9.06 6.38
C PRO A 120 14.82 8.83 7.36
N LEU A 121 14.65 7.92 8.33
CA LEU A 121 15.70 7.60 9.30
C LEU A 121 16.88 6.85 8.67
N LEU A 122 16.61 6.09 7.61
CA LEU A 122 17.63 5.34 6.88
C LEU A 122 18.34 6.19 5.82
N THR A 123 17.63 7.11 5.17
CA THR A 123 18.19 7.95 4.10
C THR A 123 18.81 9.25 4.63
N GLU A 124 18.33 9.75 5.76
CA GLU A 124 18.80 10.96 6.43
C GLU A 124 19.02 10.70 7.93
N PRO A 125 19.97 9.80 8.29
CA PRO A 125 20.27 9.54 9.68
C PRO A 125 20.79 10.80 10.38
N ALA A 126 20.45 10.96 11.65
CA ALA A 126 21.04 12.01 12.48
C ALA A 126 22.57 11.89 12.48
N LYS A 127 23.26 13.02 12.49
CA LYS A 127 24.71 13.04 12.72
C LYS A 127 24.96 12.63 14.16
N ASP A 128 25.83 11.64 14.36
CA ASP A 128 26.40 11.31 15.67
C ASP A 128 27.17 12.50 16.28
#